data_AF-A0A950Z0Z5-F1
#
_entry.id   AF-A0A950Z0Z5-F1
#
_cell.length_a   1.000
_cell.length_b   1.000
_cell.length_c   1.000
_cell.angle_alpha   90.00
_cell.angle_beta   90.00
_cell.angle_gamma   90.00
#
_symmetry.space_group_name_H-M   'P 1'
#
loop_
_entity.id
_entity.type
_entity.pdbx_description
1 polymer ?
#
loop_
_entity_poly.entity_id
_entity_poly.type
_entity_poly.pdbx_seq_one_letter_code
_entity_poly.pdbx_strand_id
1 'polypeptide(L)'
;RPYEDPEFPHVITTYRLTEHHTSGAMSRWLSWLSELQPEMFCEVSPELAAEKGLRNGGWATISSARAEIEARVLVTERMKPLKLGGRWVHQIGVPYHWGNRGLIVGDSANELLAFQADPNTSIMESKALTGNIRAGRRDPSKPHWMRPGVMPDENLRDLPEAQFRPVGKHNVHAPMSKQGDQT
;
A
#
# COMPACT_ATOMS: atom_id res chain seq x y z
N ARG A 1 -0.67 -15.11 -13.93
CA ARG A 1 0.58 -15.09 -13.14
C ARG A 1 0.81 -13.64 -12.75
N PRO A 2 1.18 -13.32 -11.49
CA PRO A 2 1.32 -11.91 -11.08
C PRO A 2 2.42 -11.19 -11.86
N TYR A 3 3.49 -11.89 -12.20
CA TYR A 3 4.51 -11.41 -13.14
C TYR A 3 3.96 -11.47 -14.57
N GLU A 4 4.13 -10.38 -15.33
CA GLU A 4 3.63 -10.17 -16.70
C GLU A 4 2.13 -9.84 -16.85
N ASP A 5 1.44 -9.53 -15.76
CA ASP A 5 0.09 -8.95 -15.86
C ASP A 5 0.17 -7.55 -16.51
N PRO A 6 -0.45 -7.33 -17.70
CA PRO A 6 -0.41 -6.02 -18.35
C PRO A 6 -1.15 -4.94 -17.56
N GLU A 7 -2.02 -5.30 -16.62
CA GLU A 7 -2.69 -4.35 -15.72
C GLU A 7 -1.72 -3.75 -14.70
N PHE A 8 -0.65 -4.47 -14.35
CA PHE A 8 0.34 -4.10 -13.32
C PHE A 8 1.79 -4.14 -13.84
N PRO A 9 2.14 -3.29 -14.82
CA PRO A 9 3.41 -3.41 -15.56
C PRO A 9 4.64 -2.83 -14.83
N HIS A 10 4.46 -2.12 -13.72
CA HIS A 10 5.52 -1.39 -13.02
C HIS A 10 5.94 -2.10 -11.74
N VAL A 11 7.20 -1.89 -11.32
CA VAL A 11 7.70 -2.42 -10.05
C VAL A 11 7.47 -1.39 -8.95
N ILE A 12 6.76 -1.77 -7.89
CA ILE A 12 6.62 -0.98 -6.67
C ILE A 12 7.64 -1.46 -5.65
N THR A 13 8.31 -0.52 -5.01
CA THR A 13 9.25 -0.78 -3.91
C THR A 13 8.95 0.11 -2.72
N THR A 14 9.08 -0.43 -1.50
CA THR A 14 8.89 0.34 -0.28
C THR A 14 10.20 0.62 0.45
N TYR A 15 10.34 1.77 1.09
CA TYR A 15 11.56 2.15 1.83
C TYR A 15 11.30 3.18 2.92
N ARG A 16 12.38 3.68 3.54
CA ARG A 16 12.34 4.55 4.69
C ARG A 16 12.73 5.98 4.36
N LEU A 17 12.27 6.90 5.19
CA LEU A 17 12.71 8.28 5.29
C LEU A 17 13.39 8.50 6.64
N THR A 18 14.32 9.44 6.70
CA THR A 18 15.06 9.76 7.92
C THR A 18 14.14 10.23 9.04
N GLU A 19 13.09 10.96 8.68
CA GLU A 19 12.17 11.66 9.59
C GLU A 19 11.08 10.75 10.16
N HIS A 20 10.97 9.52 9.67
CA HIS A 20 9.88 8.63 10.06
C HIS A 20 10.34 7.25 10.49
N HIS A 21 9.66 6.74 11.53
CA HIS A 21 9.98 5.46 12.13
C HIS A 21 8.89 4.42 11.85
N THR A 22 9.27 3.32 11.21
CA THR A 22 8.40 2.16 10.92
C THR A 22 7.10 2.59 10.23
N SER A 23 5.90 2.34 10.75
CA SER A 23 4.63 2.77 10.13
C SER A 23 4.29 4.25 10.39
N GLY A 24 5.25 5.00 10.95
CA GLY A 24 5.06 6.37 11.42
C GLY A 24 4.17 6.50 12.65
N ALA A 25 3.81 5.39 13.31
CA ALA A 25 2.92 5.40 14.48
C ALA A 25 3.45 6.25 15.65
N MET A 26 4.78 6.45 15.74
CA MET A 26 5.38 7.39 16.69
C MET A 26 5.63 8.76 16.03
N SER A 27 6.30 8.79 14.89
CA SER A 27 6.83 10.01 14.29
C SER A 27 5.76 10.96 13.73
N ARG A 28 4.60 10.45 13.30
CA ARG A 28 3.49 11.28 12.77
C ARG A 28 2.72 12.05 13.86
N TRP A 29 3.06 11.85 15.13
CA TRP A 29 2.54 12.64 16.25
C TRP A 29 3.52 13.71 16.72
N LEU A 30 4.73 13.73 16.17
CA LEU A 30 5.74 14.74 16.47
C LEU A 30 5.62 15.85 15.42
N SER A 31 5.27 17.05 15.86
CA SER A 31 4.99 18.20 14.99
C SER A 31 6.16 18.50 14.04
N TRP A 32 7.39 18.55 14.56
CA TRP A 32 8.58 18.86 13.75
C TRP A 32 8.85 17.82 12.65
N LEU A 33 8.66 16.53 12.95
CA LEU A 33 8.86 15.49 11.94
C LEU A 33 7.72 15.50 10.92
N SER A 34 6.51 15.81 11.38
CA SER A 34 5.33 15.92 10.52
C SER A 34 5.41 17.15 9.61
N GLU A 35 6.07 18.22 10.04
CA GLU A 35 6.34 19.39 9.22
C GLU A 35 7.35 19.08 8.10
N LEU A 36 8.39 18.27 8.40
CA LEU A 36 9.40 17.89 7.40
C LEU A 36 8.86 16.94 6.32
N GLN A 37 7.96 16.03 6.67
CA GLN A 37 7.39 15.04 5.74
C GLN A 37 5.85 14.98 5.86
N PRO A 38 5.13 16.00 5.36
CA PRO A 38 3.71 16.20 5.72
C PRO A 38 2.71 15.32 4.97
N GLU A 39 3.05 14.83 3.78
CA GLU A 39 2.13 14.07 2.94
C GLU A 39 2.82 12.80 2.44
N MET A 40 2.05 11.71 2.34
CA MET A 40 2.52 10.51 1.65
C MET A 40 2.82 10.83 0.19
N PHE A 41 3.98 10.40 -0.30
CA PHE A 41 4.39 10.60 -1.68
C PHE A 41 4.91 9.32 -2.32
N CYS A 42 5.03 9.34 -3.64
CA CYS A 42 5.71 8.33 -4.42
C CYS A 42 6.76 8.95 -5.34
N GLU A 43 7.88 8.26 -5.49
CA GLU A 43 8.97 8.67 -6.36
C GLU A 43 8.85 7.96 -7.71
N VAL A 44 8.90 8.75 -8.78
CA VAL A 44 8.84 8.25 -10.16
C VAL A 44 9.88 8.93 -11.02
N SER A 45 10.34 8.24 -12.06
CA SER A 45 11.26 8.82 -13.02
C SER A 45 10.55 9.85 -13.92
N PRO A 46 11.30 10.80 -14.53
CA PRO A 46 10.74 11.71 -15.52
C PRO A 46 10.05 11.01 -16.69
N GLU A 47 10.59 9.86 -17.14
CA GLU A 47 10.03 9.06 -18.22
C GLU A 47 8.68 8.46 -17.84
N LEU A 48 8.58 7.79 -16.68
CA LEU A 48 7.30 7.25 -16.21
C LEU A 48 6.27 8.38 -16.00
N ALA A 49 6.72 9.53 -15.48
CA ALA A 49 5.85 10.68 -15.31
C ALA A 49 5.29 11.20 -16.64
N ALA A 50 6.14 11.30 -17.67
CA ALA A 50 5.71 11.69 -19.02
C ALA A 50 4.74 10.66 -19.63
N GLU A 51 5.04 9.36 -19.51
CA GLU A 51 4.20 8.28 -20.03
C GLU A 51 2.80 8.25 -19.39
N LYS A 52 2.70 8.56 -18.09
CA LYS A 52 1.45 8.48 -17.32
C LYS A 52 0.76 9.83 -17.08
N GLY A 53 1.33 10.92 -17.60
CA GLY A 53 0.81 12.27 -17.39
C GLY A 53 0.87 12.74 -15.93
N LEU A 54 1.84 12.24 -15.15
CA LEU A 54 2.05 12.62 -13.75
C LEU A 54 2.73 13.99 -13.67
N ARG A 55 2.31 14.82 -12.72
CA ARG A 55 2.91 16.15 -12.47
C ARG A 55 3.57 16.15 -11.11
N ASN A 56 4.78 16.70 -11.01
CA ASN A 56 5.46 16.89 -9.73
C ASN A 56 4.59 17.70 -8.76
N GLY A 57 4.45 17.24 -7.51
CA GLY A 57 3.53 17.78 -6.51
C GLY A 57 2.04 17.48 -6.74
N GLY A 58 1.69 16.90 -7.89
CA GLY A 58 0.34 16.43 -8.18
C GLY A 58 -0.04 15.18 -7.39
N TRP A 59 -1.27 14.71 -7.58
CA TRP A 59 -1.74 13.46 -7.00
C TRP A 59 -1.58 12.31 -7.99
N ALA A 60 -1.31 11.12 -7.46
CA ALA A 60 -1.38 9.86 -8.17
C ALA A 60 -2.13 8.82 -7.35
N THR A 61 -2.75 7.89 -8.08
CA THR A 61 -3.28 6.66 -7.52
C THR A 61 -2.37 5.51 -7.92
N ILE A 62 -1.89 4.77 -6.94
CA ILE A 62 -1.03 3.60 -7.13
C ILE A 62 -1.88 2.38 -6.81
N SER A 63 -1.87 1.41 -7.70
CA SER A 63 -2.66 0.20 -7.55
C SER A 63 -1.81 -1.05 -7.66
N SER A 64 -2.17 -2.06 -6.89
CA SER A 64 -1.72 -3.43 -7.07
C SER A 64 -2.94 -4.33 -7.21
N ALA A 65 -2.69 -5.62 -7.42
CA ALA A 65 -3.76 -6.61 -7.43
C ALA A 65 -4.50 -6.73 -6.07
N ARG A 66 -4.08 -6.00 -5.03
CA ARG A 66 -4.65 -6.03 -3.68
C ARG A 66 -5.53 -4.81 -3.39
N ALA A 67 -5.07 -3.61 -3.73
CA ALA A 67 -5.75 -2.36 -3.38
C ALA A 67 -5.24 -1.17 -4.20
N GLU A 68 -5.89 -0.01 -4.03
CA GLU A 68 -5.42 1.31 -4.48
C GLU A 68 -5.10 2.25 -3.31
N ILE A 69 -3.99 2.99 -3.42
CA ILE A 69 -3.60 4.06 -2.48
C ILE A 69 -3.39 5.40 -3.20
N GLU A 70 -3.53 6.51 -2.47
CA GLU A 70 -3.19 7.85 -2.96
C GLU A 70 -1.85 8.34 -2.43
N ALA A 71 -1.09 9.01 -3.30
CA ALA A 71 0.17 9.65 -2.92
C ALA A 71 0.41 10.93 -3.74
N ARG A 72 1.18 11.87 -3.18
CA ARG A 72 1.79 12.96 -3.94
C ARG A 72 2.87 12.43 -4.87
N VAL A 73 3.04 13.05 -6.03
CA VAL A 73 4.09 12.67 -6.99
C VAL A 73 5.34 13.48 -6.73
N LEU A 74 6.45 12.78 -6.49
CA LEU A 74 7.81 13.33 -6.57
C LEU A 74 8.47 12.82 -7.84
N VAL A 75 8.54 13.67 -8.87
CA VAL A 75 9.28 13.35 -10.10
C VAL A 75 10.76 13.61 -9.86
N THR A 76 11.60 12.59 -10.03
CA THR A 76 13.02 12.69 -9.70
C THR A 76 13.89 11.82 -10.58
N GLU A 77 15.06 12.34 -10.97
CA GLU A 77 16.09 11.61 -11.74
C GLU A 77 16.80 10.51 -10.92
N ARG A 78 16.58 10.46 -9.59
CA ARG A 78 17.10 9.39 -8.73
C ARG A 78 16.46 8.04 -9.06
N MET A 79 15.22 8.05 -9.53
CA MET A 79 14.54 6.86 -10.04
C MET A 79 14.89 6.70 -11.51
N LYS A 80 15.54 5.58 -11.86
CA LYS A 80 15.89 5.27 -13.24
C LYS A 80 15.15 4.03 -13.74
N PRO A 81 14.54 4.09 -14.94
CA PRO A 81 14.02 2.90 -15.60
C PRO A 81 15.14 1.89 -15.83
N LEU A 82 14.84 0.60 -15.66
CA LEU A 82 15.78 -0.49 -15.87
C LEU A 82 15.53 -1.13 -17.22
N LYS A 83 16.59 -1.40 -17.99
CA LYS A 83 16.48 -2.16 -19.23
C LYS A 83 16.72 -3.65 -18.95
N LEU A 84 15.67 -4.46 -19.00
CA LEU A 84 15.70 -5.89 -18.68
C LEU A 84 15.00 -6.68 -19.79
N GLY A 85 15.67 -7.68 -20.37
CA GLY A 85 15.06 -8.54 -21.40
C GLY A 85 14.53 -7.78 -22.61
N GLY A 86 15.18 -6.68 -23.01
CA GLY A 86 14.76 -5.85 -24.15
C GLY A 86 13.63 -4.86 -23.86
N ARG A 87 13.02 -4.88 -22.67
CA ARG A 87 11.99 -3.93 -22.24
C ARG A 87 12.52 -2.93 -21.21
N TRP A 88 11.89 -1.77 -21.17
CA TRP A 88 12.03 -0.81 -20.07
C TRP A 88 11.10 -1.20 -18.94
N VAL A 89 11.63 -1.25 -17.73
CA VAL A 89 10.90 -1.54 -16.49
C VAL A 89 10.99 -0.31 -15.60
N HIS A 90 9.84 0.34 -15.42
CA HIS A 90 9.73 1.49 -14.54
C HIS A 90 9.52 1.07 -13.08
N GLN A 91 10.02 1.91 -12.18
CA GLN A 91 9.94 1.69 -10.74
C GLN A 91 9.13 2.83 -10.09
N ILE A 92 8.31 2.47 -9.10
CA ILE A 92 7.54 3.39 -8.26
C ILE A 92 8.04 3.22 -6.83
N GLY A 93 8.67 4.27 -6.32
CA GLY A 93 9.15 4.29 -4.95
C GLY A 93 8.07 4.77 -3.97
N VAL A 94 7.82 4.04 -2.88
CA VAL A 94 6.76 4.37 -1.92
C VAL A 94 7.27 4.25 -0.48
N PRO A 95 7.50 5.35 0.26
CA PRO A 95 7.78 5.25 1.67
C PRO A 95 6.53 4.80 2.45
N TYR A 96 6.69 3.90 3.44
CA TYR A 96 5.59 3.19 4.10
C TYR A 96 5.16 3.78 5.45
N HIS A 97 5.36 5.09 5.64
CA HIS A 97 5.30 5.73 6.95
C HIS A 97 3.94 6.33 7.33
N TRP A 98 2.92 6.23 6.47
CA TRP A 98 1.61 6.84 6.70
C TRP A 98 0.53 5.84 7.12
N GLY A 99 -0.56 6.42 7.62
CA GLY A 99 -1.77 5.73 8.04
C GLY A 99 -2.86 6.74 8.38
N ASN A 100 -4.04 6.23 8.72
CA ASN A 100 -5.28 7.01 8.86
C ASN A 100 -5.38 7.92 10.10
N ARG A 101 -4.39 7.92 11.00
CA ARG A 101 -4.40 8.69 12.26
C ARG A 101 -3.04 9.29 12.57
N GLY A 102 -2.98 10.56 12.98
CA GLY A 102 -1.77 11.32 13.30
C GLY A 102 -1.99 12.80 13.05
N LEU A 103 -0.96 13.63 13.30
CA LEU A 103 -0.97 15.04 12.85
C LEU A 103 -0.99 15.13 11.32
N ILE A 104 -0.35 14.15 10.68
CA ILE A 104 -0.37 13.93 9.23
C ILE A 104 -0.93 12.56 8.93
N VAL A 105 -1.75 12.50 7.88
CA VAL A 105 -2.51 11.31 7.48
C VAL A 105 -2.21 10.94 6.03
N GLY A 106 -2.44 9.67 5.72
CA GLY A 106 -2.30 9.12 4.37
C GLY A 106 -2.71 7.65 4.38
N ASP A 107 -2.67 7.02 3.21
CA ASP A 107 -2.88 5.57 3.14
C ASP A 107 -1.65 4.81 3.69
N SER A 108 -1.81 3.51 3.92
CA SER A 108 -0.67 2.65 4.23
C SER A 108 -0.13 2.02 2.95
N ALA A 109 1.18 2.12 2.70
CA ALA A 109 1.80 1.39 1.59
C ALA A 109 1.60 -0.13 1.70
N ASN A 110 1.35 -0.63 2.93
CA ASN A 110 1.08 -2.04 3.15
C ASN A 110 -0.22 -2.51 2.50
N GLU A 111 -1.16 -1.63 2.19
CA GLU A 111 -2.38 -2.00 1.43
C GLU A 111 -2.01 -2.63 0.07
N LEU A 112 -0.91 -2.21 -0.54
CA LEU A 112 -0.46 -2.71 -1.84
C LEU A 112 0.22 -4.09 -1.79
N LEU A 113 0.72 -4.52 -0.63
CA LEU A 113 1.57 -5.72 -0.52
C LEU A 113 0.79 -7.00 -0.82
N ALA A 114 1.44 -8.07 -1.26
CA ALA A 114 0.76 -9.37 -1.37
C ALA A 114 0.73 -10.08 -0.01
N PHE A 115 -0.33 -10.83 0.30
CA PHE A 115 -0.29 -11.84 1.36
C PHE A 115 0.41 -13.11 0.86
N GLN A 116 1.67 -12.96 0.45
CA GLN A 116 2.53 -14.05 0.04
C GLN A 116 3.80 -13.98 0.87
N ALA A 117 4.18 -15.12 1.43
CA ALA A 117 5.42 -15.29 2.17
C ALA A 117 6.40 -16.14 1.35
N ASP A 118 7.68 -15.82 1.44
CA ASP A 118 8.75 -16.67 0.88
C ASP A 118 8.71 -18.05 1.56
N PRO A 119 8.78 -19.16 0.78
CA PRO A 119 8.64 -20.51 1.34
C PRO A 119 9.74 -20.91 2.33
N ASN A 120 10.91 -20.27 2.28
CA ASN A 120 12.03 -20.62 3.16
C ASN A 120 11.99 -19.82 4.48
N THR A 121 11.65 -18.54 4.41
CA THR A 121 11.74 -17.60 5.54
C THR A 121 10.39 -17.24 6.13
N SER A 122 9.30 -17.52 5.43
CA SER A 122 7.93 -17.07 5.76
C SER A 122 7.81 -15.54 5.88
N ILE A 123 8.73 -14.77 5.29
CA ILE A 123 8.69 -13.30 5.26
C ILE A 123 8.01 -12.84 3.98
N MET A 124 7.14 -11.83 4.11
CA MET A 124 6.45 -11.21 2.99
C MET A 124 7.36 -10.35 2.12
N GLU A 125 7.13 -10.37 0.80
CA GLU A 125 7.82 -9.50 -0.15
C GLU A 125 7.28 -8.06 -0.05
N SER A 126 8.18 -7.09 0.15
CA SER A 126 7.83 -5.67 0.31
C SER A 126 8.68 -4.72 -0.53
N LYS A 127 9.63 -5.24 -1.30
CA LYS A 127 10.64 -4.52 -2.06
C LYS A 127 10.47 -4.65 -3.56
N ALA A 128 9.83 -5.72 -4.03
CA ALA A 128 9.55 -5.92 -5.45
C ALA A 128 8.12 -6.45 -5.64
N LEU A 129 7.21 -5.55 -5.98
CA LEU A 129 5.80 -5.87 -6.23
C LEU A 129 5.41 -5.40 -7.63
N THR A 130 4.46 -6.05 -8.27
CA THR A 130 3.87 -5.55 -9.51
C THR A 130 2.71 -4.60 -9.20
N GLY A 131 2.68 -3.45 -9.87
CA GLY A 131 1.59 -2.50 -9.75
C GLY A 131 1.47 -1.54 -10.92
N ASN A 132 0.55 -0.60 -10.80
CA ASN A 132 0.28 0.44 -11.78
C ASN A 132 0.17 1.79 -11.09
N ILE A 133 0.24 2.86 -11.88
CA ILE A 133 0.08 4.22 -11.42
C ILE A 133 -0.68 5.03 -12.46
N ARG A 134 -1.59 5.89 -11.98
CA ARG A 134 -2.35 6.83 -12.79
C ARG A 134 -2.37 8.21 -12.15
N ALA A 135 -2.44 9.25 -12.98
CA ALA A 135 -2.60 10.61 -12.50
C ALA A 135 -3.96 10.82 -11.82
N GLY A 136 -3.98 11.66 -10.79
CA GLY A 136 -5.16 12.03 -10.05
C GLY A 136 -5.41 11.18 -8.80
N ARG A 137 -6.44 11.58 -8.06
CA ARG A 137 -6.92 10.92 -6.86
C ARG A 137 -7.71 9.66 -7.18
N ARG A 138 -7.85 8.78 -6.19
CA ARG A 138 -8.69 7.59 -6.31
C ARG A 138 -10.14 7.99 -6.35
N ASP A 139 -10.97 7.17 -6.97
CA ASP A 139 -12.41 7.40 -7.00
C ASP A 139 -12.98 7.04 -5.63
N PRO A 140 -13.54 7.99 -4.85
CA PRO A 140 -14.05 7.71 -3.52
C PRO A 140 -15.30 6.83 -3.54
N SER A 141 -15.96 6.67 -4.68
CA SER A 141 -17.11 5.77 -4.83
C SER A 141 -16.72 4.29 -4.94
N LYS A 142 -15.44 4.00 -5.20
CA LYS A 142 -14.91 2.64 -5.28
C LYS A 142 -14.19 2.30 -3.97
N PRO A 143 -14.55 1.20 -3.28
CA PRO A 143 -13.81 0.80 -2.11
C PRO A 143 -12.38 0.41 -2.48
N HIS A 144 -11.44 0.77 -1.60
CA HIS A 144 -10.00 0.68 -1.83
C HIS A 144 -9.46 -0.73 -2.12
N TRP A 145 -10.24 -1.79 -1.83
CA TRP A 145 -9.88 -3.20 -2.05
C TRP A 145 -10.52 -3.81 -3.31
N MET A 146 -11.33 -3.07 -4.09
CA MET A 146 -11.99 -3.64 -5.27
C MET A 146 -11.04 -3.72 -6.46
N ARG A 147 -10.71 -4.95 -6.86
CA ARG A 147 -10.39 -5.25 -8.26
C ARG A 147 -11.63 -4.95 -9.12
N PRO A 148 -11.48 -4.46 -10.37
CA PRO A 148 -12.57 -4.50 -11.32
C PRO A 148 -13.06 -5.96 -11.50
N GLY A 149 -14.24 -6.29 -10.97
CA GLY A 149 -14.98 -7.50 -11.35
C GLY A 149 -14.89 -8.74 -10.44
N VAL A 150 -14.29 -8.70 -9.25
CA VAL A 150 -14.33 -9.83 -8.31
C VAL A 150 -14.75 -9.36 -6.92
N MET A 151 -16.04 -9.53 -6.59
CA MET A 151 -16.47 -9.51 -5.19
C MET A 151 -16.03 -10.83 -4.55
N PRO A 152 -15.24 -10.83 -3.46
CA PRO A 152 -15.11 -12.02 -2.65
C PRO A 152 -16.50 -12.39 -2.13
N ASP A 153 -16.88 -13.67 -2.25
CA ASP A 153 -18.07 -14.17 -1.57
C ASP A 153 -17.88 -13.95 -0.06
N GLU A 154 -18.77 -13.17 0.55
CA GLU A 154 -18.72 -12.88 1.99
C GLU A 154 -18.84 -14.16 2.85
N ASN A 155 -19.33 -15.25 2.26
CA ASN A 155 -19.39 -16.56 2.90
C ASN A 155 -18.06 -17.34 2.83
N LEU A 156 -17.06 -16.87 2.08
CA LEU A 156 -15.76 -17.50 1.95
C LEU A 156 -14.80 -17.03 3.06
N ARG A 157 -15.24 -17.09 4.31
CA ARG A 157 -14.33 -16.96 5.46
C ARG A 157 -13.61 -18.30 5.63
N ASP A 158 -12.37 -18.35 5.19
CA ASP A 158 -11.45 -19.50 5.26
C ASP A 158 -10.79 -19.70 6.64
N LEU A 159 -11.09 -18.82 7.59
CA LEU A 159 -10.66 -18.96 8.98
C LEU A 159 -11.55 -19.98 9.70
N PRO A 160 -10.96 -20.98 10.40
CA PRO A 160 -11.74 -21.88 11.25
C PRO A 160 -12.48 -21.08 12.32
N GLU A 161 -13.73 -21.44 12.60
CA GLU A 161 -14.43 -20.87 13.76
C GLU A 161 -13.62 -21.15 15.03
N ALA A 162 -13.50 -20.13 15.90
CA ALA A 162 -12.74 -20.27 17.13
C ALA A 162 -13.41 -21.29 18.06
N GLN A 163 -12.92 -22.52 18.04
CA GLN A 163 -13.49 -23.66 18.79
C GLN A 163 -13.28 -23.56 20.30
N PHE A 164 -12.25 -22.83 20.74
CA PHE A 164 -11.91 -22.68 22.15
C PHE A 164 -11.75 -21.21 22.54
N ARG A 165 -12.54 -20.78 23.52
CA ARG A 165 -12.43 -19.46 24.14
C ARG A 165 -12.00 -19.65 25.60
N PRO A 166 -10.75 -19.28 25.96
CA PRO A 166 -10.30 -19.40 27.34
C PRO A 166 -11.12 -18.49 28.24
N VAL A 167 -11.60 -19.03 29.37
CA VAL A 167 -12.26 -18.25 30.42
C VAL A 167 -11.18 -17.64 31.31
N GLY A 168 -11.21 -16.32 31.48
CA GLY A 168 -10.28 -15.65 32.37
C GLY A 168 -10.48 -16.07 33.83
N LYS A 169 -9.44 -15.94 34.66
CA LYS A 169 -9.43 -16.29 36.11
C LYS A 169 -10.55 -15.66 36.95
N HIS A 170 -11.26 -14.67 36.40
CA HIS A 170 -12.37 -13.94 37.03
C HIS A 170 -13.73 -14.17 36.36
N ASN A 171 -13.93 -15.32 35.69
CA ASN A 171 -15.17 -15.63 34.95
C ASN A 171 -15.51 -14.60 33.86
N VAL A 172 -14.48 -13.94 33.30
CA VAL A 172 -14.64 -13.00 32.19
C VAL A 172 -14.65 -13.79 30.90
N HIS A 173 -15.76 -13.71 30.17
CA HIS A 173 -15.96 -14.35 28.87
C HIS A 173 -15.55 -13.38 27.75
N ALA A 174 -14.82 -13.89 26.76
CA ALA A 174 -14.57 -13.13 25.54
C ALA A 174 -15.92 -12.83 24.83
N PRO A 175 -16.18 -11.59 24.41
CA PRO A 175 -17.42 -11.23 23.71
C PRO A 175 -17.56 -12.02 22.41
N MET A 176 -18.79 -12.23 21.95
CA MET A 176 -19.03 -12.80 20.62
C MET A 176 -18.34 -11.96 19.55
N SER A 177 -17.74 -12.62 18.56
CA SER A 177 -17.26 -11.94 17.36
C SER A 177 -18.44 -11.21 16.72
N LYS A 178 -18.40 -9.87 16.72
CA LYS A 178 -19.32 -9.08 15.92
C LYS A 178 -19.11 -9.46 14.45
N GLN A 179 -20.14 -10.00 13.82
CA GLN A 179 -20.25 -9.94 12.35
C GLN A 179 -20.31 -8.45 11.99
N GLY A 180 -19.52 -8.07 10.99
CA GLY A 180 -19.23 -6.69 10.69
C GLY A 180 -20.48 -5.90 10.37
N ASP A 181 -20.76 -4.92 11.22
CA ASP A 181 -21.40 -3.67 10.81
C ASP A 181 -20.56 -2.57 11.46
N GLN A 182 -19.55 -2.11 10.72
CA GLN A 182 -18.78 -0.92 11.09
C GLN A 182 -19.16 0.18 10.10
N THR A 183 -20.00 1.09 10.59
CA THR A 183 -20.25 2.42 10.03
C THR A 183 -18.99 3.26 9.94
#